data_AF-A0A101C7H0-F1
#
_entry.id   AF-A0A101C7H0-F1
#
_cell.length_a   1.000
_cell.length_b   1.000
_cell.length_c   1.000
_cell.angle_alpha   90.00
_cell.angle_beta   90.00
_cell.angle_gamma   90.00
#
_symmetry.space_group_name_H-M   'P 1'
#
loop_
_entity.id
_entity.type
_entity.pdbx_description
1 polymer ?
#
loop_
_entity_poly.entity_id
_entity_poly.type
_entity_poly.pdbx_seq_one_letter_code
_entity_poly.pdbx_strand_id
1 'polypeptide(L)'
;MKNFEADTINETQAIEHLKIFYPSIQNEISQLSAQNNFPAIIQSTVDYLKVLLQESKINIVNRNIKMMEWLYKNGTFNVKHIIENLFIRSFGSLKKHTDSQQWNLLYQYMPIEFQQIYLNQTRLDEIMFKKN
;
A
#
# COMPACT_ATOMS: atom_id res chain seq x y z
N MET A 1 32.61 -15.18 -6.75
CA MET A 1 31.50 -15.00 -5.78
C MET A 1 30.23 -14.89 -6.58
N LYS A 2 29.29 -15.85 -6.46
CA LYS A 2 27.93 -15.64 -6.94
C LYS A 2 27.30 -14.60 -6.02
N ASN A 3 26.96 -13.43 -6.53
CA ASN A 3 26.09 -12.53 -5.82
C ASN A 3 24.78 -13.28 -5.59
N PHE A 4 24.45 -13.57 -4.33
CA PHE A 4 23.10 -13.94 -3.96
C PHE A 4 22.27 -12.67 -4.15
N GLU A 5 21.79 -12.43 -5.37
CA GLU A 5 20.60 -11.59 -5.53
C GLU A 5 19.53 -12.29 -4.71
N ALA A 6 19.17 -11.71 -3.56
CA ALA A 6 18.07 -12.18 -2.78
C ALA A 6 16.85 -12.23 -3.71
N ASP A 7 16.20 -13.39 -3.82
CA ASP A 7 15.05 -13.60 -4.70
C ASP A 7 14.03 -12.49 -4.46
N THR A 8 14.02 -11.53 -5.37
CA THR A 8 13.29 -10.29 -5.22
C THR A 8 11.86 -10.53 -5.71
N ILE A 9 10.87 -10.27 -4.85
CA ILE A 9 9.46 -10.55 -5.11
C ILE A 9 8.99 -9.73 -6.31
N ASN A 10 8.73 -10.38 -7.43
CA ASN A 10 8.09 -9.74 -8.58
C ASN A 10 6.56 -9.67 -8.39
N GLU A 11 5.86 -9.04 -9.32
CA GLU A 11 4.43 -8.80 -9.28
C GLU A 11 3.63 -10.11 -9.20
N THR A 12 4.06 -11.14 -9.93
CA THR A 12 3.38 -12.45 -9.91
C THR A 12 3.49 -13.08 -8.53
N GLN A 13 4.69 -13.09 -7.93
CA GLN A 13 4.90 -13.59 -6.58
C GLN A 13 4.15 -12.76 -5.54
N ALA A 14 4.17 -11.43 -5.67
CA ALA A 14 3.42 -10.52 -4.80
C ALA A 14 1.92 -10.84 -4.81
N ILE A 15 1.34 -11.06 -5.99
CA ILE A 15 -0.08 -11.41 -6.15
C ILE A 15 -0.43 -12.68 -5.39
N GLU A 16 0.40 -13.73 -5.45
CA GLU A 16 0.13 -14.97 -4.73
C GLU A 16 0.15 -14.77 -3.20
N HIS A 17 1.08 -13.96 -2.70
CA HIS A 17 1.06 -13.57 -1.29
C HIS A 17 -0.20 -12.77 -0.93
N LEU A 18 -0.64 -11.87 -1.80
CA LEU A 18 -1.86 -11.07 -1.59
C LEU A 18 -3.12 -11.94 -1.59
N LYS A 19 -3.26 -12.93 -2.49
CA LYS A 19 -4.40 -13.85 -2.51
C LYS A 19 -4.56 -14.61 -1.18
N ILE A 20 -3.45 -15.03 -0.57
CA ILE A 20 -3.45 -15.74 0.71
C ILE A 20 -3.76 -14.75 1.86
N PHE A 21 -3.17 -13.56 1.82
CA PHE A 21 -3.30 -12.58 2.89
C PHE A 21 -4.70 -11.94 2.95
N TYR A 22 -5.36 -11.76 1.80
CA TYR A 22 -6.62 -11.04 1.65
C TYR A 22 -7.78 -11.98 1.27
N PRO A 23 -8.24 -12.89 2.16
CA PRO A 23 -9.33 -13.81 1.85
C PRO A 23 -10.62 -13.08 1.46
N SER A 24 -10.92 -11.93 2.08
CA SER A 24 -12.15 -11.16 1.83
C SER A 24 -12.25 -10.58 0.40
N ILE A 25 -11.12 -10.31 -0.25
CA ILE A 25 -11.06 -9.75 -1.61
C ILE A 25 -10.30 -10.69 -2.58
N GLN A 26 -10.08 -11.94 -2.18
CA GLN A 26 -9.28 -12.90 -2.95
C GLN A 26 -9.85 -13.12 -4.36
N ASN A 27 -11.18 -13.17 -4.50
CA ASN A 27 -11.84 -13.33 -5.80
C ASN A 27 -11.53 -12.16 -6.74
N GLU A 28 -11.60 -10.92 -6.25
CA GLU A 28 -11.27 -9.73 -7.02
C GLU A 28 -9.80 -9.72 -7.43
N ILE A 29 -8.89 -10.03 -6.48
CA ILE A 29 -7.45 -10.17 -6.76
C ILE A 29 -7.21 -11.23 -7.84
N SER A 30 -7.94 -12.34 -7.80
CA SER A 30 -7.78 -13.44 -8.76
C SER A 30 -8.26 -13.05 -10.17
N GLN A 31 -9.36 -12.31 -10.26
CA GLN A 31 -9.87 -11.78 -11.53
C GLN A 31 -8.90 -10.77 -12.16
N LEU A 32 -8.35 -9.84 -11.37
CA LEU A 32 -7.36 -8.87 -11.83
C LEU A 32 -6.01 -9.51 -12.16
N SER A 33 -5.64 -10.56 -11.43
CA SER A 33 -4.44 -11.36 -11.69
C SER A 33 -4.50 -12.05 -13.05
N ALA A 34 -5.66 -12.57 -13.45
CA ALA A 34 -5.85 -13.15 -14.78
C ALA A 34 -5.64 -12.15 -15.93
N GLN A 35 -5.69 -10.84 -15.62
CA GLN A 35 -5.46 -9.74 -16.55
C GLN A 35 -4.04 -9.16 -16.44
N ASN A 36 -3.15 -9.76 -15.62
CA ASN A 36 -1.82 -9.25 -15.30
C ASN A 36 -1.83 -7.81 -14.74
N ASN A 37 -2.90 -7.43 -14.02
CA ASN A 37 -3.13 -6.05 -13.60
C ASN A 37 -2.76 -5.83 -12.12
N PHE A 38 -1.45 -5.88 -11.83
CA PHE A 38 -0.94 -5.63 -10.48
C PHE A 38 -1.29 -4.23 -9.93
N PRO A 39 -1.22 -3.13 -10.70
CA PRO A 39 -1.67 -1.83 -10.25
C PRO A 39 -3.12 -1.82 -9.75
N ALA A 40 -4.05 -2.47 -10.48
CA ALA A 40 -5.44 -2.55 -10.06
C ALA A 40 -5.61 -3.37 -8.77
N ILE A 41 -4.81 -4.42 -8.56
CA ILE A 41 -4.84 -5.20 -7.31
C ILE A 41 -4.43 -4.33 -6.11
N ILE A 42 -3.40 -3.49 -6.27
CA ILE A 42 -2.99 -2.55 -5.23
C ILE A 42 -4.09 -1.50 -5.00
N GLN A 43 -4.78 -1.04 -6.05
CA GLN A 43 -5.93 -0.15 -5.92
C GLN A 43 -7.10 -0.80 -5.16
N SER A 44 -7.50 -2.03 -5.51
CA SER A 44 -8.53 -2.78 -4.78
C SER A 44 -8.16 -2.96 -3.31
N THR A 45 -6.87 -3.14 -3.01
CA THR A 45 -6.39 -3.19 -1.63
C THR A 45 -6.61 -1.86 -0.91
N VAL A 46 -6.30 -0.72 -1.54
CA VAL A 46 -6.57 0.62 -0.99
C VAL A 46 -8.05 0.82 -0.71
N ASP A 47 -8.92 0.42 -1.63
CA ASP A 47 -10.37 0.57 -1.48
C ASP A 47 -10.92 -0.31 -0.35
N TYR A 48 -10.40 -1.54 -0.22
CA TYR A 48 -10.67 -2.39 0.95
C TYR A 48 -10.23 -1.72 2.27
N LEU A 49 -9.08 -1.05 2.32
CA LEU A 49 -8.66 -0.32 3.52
C LEU A 49 -9.61 0.82 3.87
N LYS A 50 -10.12 1.56 2.89
CA LYS A 50 -11.10 2.64 3.14
C LYS A 50 -12.36 2.10 3.81
N VAL A 51 -12.88 0.96 3.35
CA VAL A 51 -14.02 0.28 3.97
C VAL A 51 -13.71 -0.09 5.42
N LEU A 52 -12.55 -0.70 5.67
CA LEU A 52 -12.13 -1.06 7.04
C LEU A 52 -12.00 0.16 7.97
N LEU A 53 -11.55 1.31 7.45
CA LEU A 53 -11.45 2.55 8.22
C LEU A 53 -12.82 3.11 8.60
N GLN A 54 -13.78 3.10 7.67
CA GLN A 54 -15.17 3.49 7.96
C GLN A 54 -15.81 2.58 9.02
N GLU A 55 -15.45 1.30 9.03
CA GLU A 55 -15.87 0.33 10.05
C GLU A 55 -15.03 0.39 11.34
N SER A 56 -14.13 1.38 11.49
CA SER A 56 -13.23 1.55 12.63
C SER A 56 -12.31 0.35 12.92
N LYS A 57 -12.03 -0.50 11.91
CA LYS A 57 -11.18 -1.70 12.02
C LYS A 57 -9.69 -1.38 11.89
N ILE A 58 -9.21 -0.42 12.69
CA ILE A 58 -7.85 0.16 12.61
C ILE A 58 -6.74 -0.90 12.73
N ASN A 59 -6.91 -1.88 13.63
CA ASN A 59 -5.91 -2.96 13.80
C ASN A 59 -5.73 -3.81 12.54
N ILE A 60 -6.83 -4.04 11.80
CA ILE A 60 -6.78 -4.78 10.54
C ILE A 60 -6.03 -3.94 9.51
N VAL A 61 -6.36 -2.65 9.39
CA VAL A 61 -5.65 -1.73 8.48
C VAL A 61 -4.14 -1.69 8.76
N ASN A 62 -3.72 -1.61 10.03
CA ASN A 62 -2.30 -1.67 10.39
C ASN A 62 -1.64 -2.97 9.93
N ARG A 63 -2.31 -4.11 10.07
CA ARG A 63 -1.81 -5.40 9.56
C ARG A 63 -1.62 -5.37 8.04
N ASN A 64 -2.55 -4.76 7.30
CA ASN A 64 -2.43 -4.61 5.84
C ASN A 64 -1.27 -3.69 5.45
N ILE A 65 -1.07 -2.58 6.16
CA ILE A 65 0.09 -1.69 5.96
C ILE A 65 1.39 -2.46 6.15
N LYS A 66 1.47 -3.36 7.16
CA LYS A 66 2.63 -4.25 7.36
C LYS A 66 2.84 -5.25 6.22
N MET A 67 1.77 -5.76 5.62
CA MET A 67 1.89 -6.60 4.43
C MET A 67 2.49 -5.82 3.25
N MET A 68 2.05 -4.57 3.04
CA MET A 68 2.63 -3.70 2.00
C MET A 68 4.07 -3.31 2.30
N GLU A 69 4.43 -3.06 3.55
CA GLU A 69 5.83 -2.84 3.97
C GLU A 69 6.70 -4.04 3.60
N TRP A 70 6.23 -5.25 3.86
CA TRP A 70 6.97 -6.47 3.55
C TRP A 70 7.15 -6.65 2.03
N LEU A 71 6.09 -6.46 1.23
CA LEU A 71 6.20 -6.49 -0.23
C LEU A 71 7.14 -5.41 -0.76
N TYR A 72 7.07 -4.20 -0.20
CA TYR A 72 7.93 -3.10 -0.62
C TYR A 72 9.40 -3.37 -0.31
N LYS A 73 9.73 -3.92 0.88
CA LYS A 73 11.14 -4.20 1.23
C LYS A 73 11.75 -5.29 0.34
N ASN A 74 10.97 -6.32 0.03
CA ASN A 74 11.45 -7.50 -0.69
C ASN A 74 11.12 -7.48 -2.19
N GLY A 75 10.41 -6.46 -2.67
CA GLY A 75 9.87 -6.39 -4.03
C GLY A 75 10.85 -5.90 -5.08
N THR A 76 10.56 -6.18 -6.35
CA THR A 76 11.30 -5.63 -7.48
C THR A 76 11.12 -4.11 -7.55
N PHE A 77 11.95 -3.44 -8.34
CA PHE A 77 11.77 -2.01 -8.60
C PHE A 77 10.33 -1.67 -9.01
N ASN A 78 9.71 -2.49 -9.86
CA ASN A 78 8.33 -2.23 -10.30
C ASN A 78 7.31 -2.41 -9.17
N VAL A 79 7.44 -3.45 -8.33
CA VAL A 79 6.59 -3.64 -7.15
C VAL A 79 6.69 -2.45 -6.21
N LYS A 80 7.92 -1.99 -5.90
CA LYS A 80 8.15 -0.83 -5.04
C LYS A 80 7.52 0.43 -5.62
N HIS A 81 7.77 0.68 -6.90
CA HIS A 81 7.25 1.83 -7.62
C HIS A 81 5.72 1.89 -7.58
N ILE A 82 5.03 0.77 -7.80
CA ILE A 82 3.57 0.70 -7.76
C ILE A 82 3.04 0.93 -6.34
N ILE A 83 3.69 0.35 -5.32
CA ILE A 83 3.31 0.58 -3.91
C ILE A 83 3.46 2.06 -3.54
N GLU A 84 4.56 2.72 -3.92
CA GLU A 84 4.75 4.15 -3.65
C GLU A 84 3.67 5.03 -4.28
N ASN A 85 3.35 4.77 -5.55
CA ASN A 85 2.51 5.64 -6.36
C ASN A 85 1.01 5.40 -6.17
N LEU A 86 0.60 4.20 -5.76
CA LEU A 86 -0.81 3.90 -5.50
C LEU A 86 -1.08 3.77 -4.00
N PHE A 87 -0.37 2.88 -3.32
CA PHE A 87 -0.66 2.58 -1.92
C PHE A 87 -0.26 3.73 -0.99
N ILE A 88 1.01 4.17 -1.01
CA ILE A 88 1.48 5.23 -0.11
C ILE A 88 0.83 6.57 -0.48
N ARG A 89 0.70 6.87 -1.78
CA ARG A 89 -0.04 8.05 -2.27
C ARG A 89 -1.47 8.11 -1.72
N SER A 90 -2.12 6.96 -1.55
CA SER A 90 -3.49 6.90 -1.04
C SER A 90 -3.64 7.34 0.42
N PHE A 91 -2.55 7.46 1.20
CA PHE A 91 -2.62 7.84 2.62
C PHE A 91 -3.33 9.17 2.87
N GLY A 92 -3.18 10.13 1.95
CA GLY A 92 -3.93 11.39 2.01
C GLY A 92 -5.44 11.18 1.89
N SER A 93 -5.89 10.20 1.10
CA SER A 93 -7.28 9.79 1.00
C SER A 93 -7.73 8.99 2.22
N LEU A 94 -6.90 8.06 2.72
CA LEU A 94 -7.19 7.30 3.94
C LEU A 94 -7.40 8.24 5.14
N LYS A 95 -6.56 9.27 5.28
CA LYS A 95 -6.71 10.32 6.31
C LYS A 95 -8.07 11.01 6.28
N LYS A 96 -8.65 11.22 5.09
CA LYS A 96 -9.99 11.83 4.94
C LYS A 96 -11.13 10.90 5.37
N HIS A 97 -10.88 9.60 5.46
CA HIS A 97 -11.85 8.58 5.87
C HIS A 97 -11.70 8.19 7.36
N THR A 98 -10.93 8.97 8.12
CA THR A 98 -10.67 8.74 9.54
C THR A 98 -10.91 10.01 10.34
N ASP A 99 -11.34 9.86 11.59
CA ASP A 99 -11.22 10.95 12.56
C ASP A 99 -9.76 11.17 12.98
N SER A 100 -9.51 12.25 13.73
CA SER A 100 -8.16 12.61 14.18
C SER A 100 -7.50 11.53 15.06
N GLN A 101 -8.27 10.84 15.91
CA GLN A 101 -7.74 9.81 16.80
C GLN A 101 -7.36 8.56 16.02
N GLN A 102 -8.24 8.12 15.11
CA GLN A 102 -8.00 7.01 14.19
C GLN A 102 -6.77 7.27 13.32
N TRP A 103 -6.65 8.46 12.74
CA TRP A 103 -5.49 8.84 11.94
C TRP A 103 -4.20 8.81 12.74
N ASN A 104 -4.20 9.41 13.94
CA ASN A 104 -3.01 9.42 14.80
C ASN A 104 -2.55 8.01 15.14
N LEU A 105 -3.49 7.11 15.44
CA LEU A 105 -3.19 5.71 15.73
C LEU A 105 -2.60 4.99 14.52
N LEU A 106 -3.19 5.14 13.33
CA LEU A 106 -2.64 4.56 12.09
C LEU A 106 -1.24 5.09 11.79
N TYR A 107 -1.08 6.41 11.87
CA TYR A 107 0.18 7.07 11.55
C TYR A 107 1.30 6.65 12.52
N GLN A 108 0.98 6.47 13.81
CA GLN A 108 1.94 5.98 14.81
C GLN A 108 2.49 4.58 14.49
N TYR A 109 1.66 3.68 13.94
CA TYR A 109 2.07 2.31 13.60
C TYR A 109 2.53 2.14 12.14
N MET A 110 2.37 3.18 11.33
CA MET A 110 2.83 3.22 9.95
C MET A 110 4.37 3.11 9.90
N PRO A 111 4.94 2.32 8.97
CA PRO A 111 6.38 2.24 8.79
C PRO A 111 7.01 3.63 8.57
N ILE A 112 8.15 3.91 9.22
CA ILE A 112 8.83 5.21 9.12
C ILE A 112 9.16 5.55 7.66
N GLU A 113 9.62 4.57 6.88
CA GLU A 113 9.92 4.75 5.46
C GLU A 113 8.68 5.18 4.65
N PHE A 114 7.52 4.59 4.95
CA PHE A 114 6.26 4.95 4.31
C PHE A 114 5.80 6.36 4.71
N GLN A 115 5.99 6.75 5.97
CA GLN A 115 5.73 8.11 6.43
C GLN A 115 6.62 9.12 5.69
N GLN A 116 7.92 8.83 5.54
CA GLN A 116 8.88 9.69 4.84
C GLN A 116 8.51 9.88 3.36
N ILE A 117 8.17 8.79 2.66
CA ILE A 117 7.73 8.84 1.26
C ILE A 117 6.47 9.70 1.15
N TYR A 118 5.46 9.43 1.99
CA TYR A 118 4.21 10.19 2.00
C TYR A 118 4.41 11.70 2.26
N LEU A 119 5.24 12.05 3.25
CA LEU A 119 5.56 13.44 3.56
C LEU A 119 6.31 14.12 2.40
N ASN A 120 7.25 13.42 1.76
CA ASN A 120 7.96 13.97 0.62
C ASN A 120 7.02 14.19 -0.58
N GLN A 121 6.14 13.23 -0.88
CA GLN A 121 5.11 13.38 -1.91
C GLN A 121 4.20 14.58 -1.64
N THR A 122 3.73 14.72 -0.39
CA THR A 122 2.87 15.84 0.03
C THR A 122 3.58 17.19 -0.13
N ARG A 123 4.85 17.28 0.30
CA ARG A 123 5.67 18.48 0.16
C ARG A 123 5.89 18.86 -1.31
N LEU A 124 6.15 17.87 -2.17
CA LEU A 124 6.33 18.11 -3.61
C LEU A 124 5.03 18.61 -4.24
N ASP A 125 3.89 18.02 -3.93
CA ASP A 125 2.58 18.51 -4.40
C ASP A 125 2.36 19.96 -3.97
N GLU A 126 2.63 20.30 -2.71
CA GLU A 126 2.50 21.67 -2.24
C GLU A 126 3.39 22.64 -3.02
N ILE A 127 4.64 22.28 -3.32
CA ILE A 127 5.53 23.14 -4.11
C ILE A 127 5.02 23.30 -5.55
N MET A 128 4.54 22.23 -6.15
CA MET A 128 4.08 22.21 -7.54
C MET A 128 2.75 22.95 -7.74
N PHE A 129 1.85 22.87 -6.76
CA PHE A 129 0.50 23.42 -6.85
C PHE A 129 0.27 24.70 -6.03
N LYS A 130 1.23 25.16 -5.19
CA LYS A 130 1.21 26.50 -4.58
C LYS A 130 1.73 27.61 -5.52
N LYS A 131 1.88 27.35 -6.83
CA LYS A 131 2.08 28.41 -7.83
C LYS A 131 0.72 28.92 -8.32
N ASN A 132 0.38 30.10 -7.82
CA ASN A 132 -0.65 31.11 -8.19
C ASN A 132 -1.63 31.40 -7.06
#